data_AF-A0A150LKH5-F1
#
_entry.id   AF-A0A150LKH5-F1
#
_cell.length_a   1.000
_cell.length_b   1.000
_cell.length_c   1.000
_cell.angle_alpha   90.00
_cell.angle_beta   90.00
_cell.angle_gamma   90.00
#
_symmetry.space_group_name_H-M   'P 1'
#
loop_
_entity.id
_entity.type
_entity.pdbx_description
1 polymer ?
#
loop_
_entity_poly.entity_id
_entity_poly.type
_entity_poly.pdbx_seq_one_letter_code
_entity_poly.pdbx_strand_id
1 'polypeptide(L)' 'MKREIVLNDTDLKRALKIMMAESDIDSMAAVARNLNIKETTFRSAINNNSLRVAELVRICEMMGYELVMRSKNQ' A
#
# COMPACT_ATOMS: atom_id res chain seq x y z
N MET A 1 -15.24 -9.05 10.13
CA MET A 1 -14.87 -9.93 9.00
C MET A 1 -13.48 -9.49 8.55
N LYS A 2 -12.48 -10.37 8.49
CA LYS A 2 -11.12 -10.00 8.05
C LYS A 2 -11.08 -9.96 6.52
N ARG A 3 -10.67 -8.84 5.92
CA ARG A 3 -10.53 -8.68 4.47
C ARG A 3 -9.10 -9.04 4.06
N GLU A 4 -8.93 -9.97 3.13
CA GLU A 4 -7.62 -10.34 2.57
C GLU A 4 -7.50 -9.73 1.17
N ILE A 5 -6.40 -9.00 0.92
CA ILE A 5 -6.08 -8.41 -0.39
C ILE A 5 -4.93 -9.23 -0.98
N VAL A 6 -5.21 -10.01 -2.02
CA VAL A 6 -4.19 -10.79 -2.73
C VAL A 6 -3.58 -9.96 -3.85
N LEU A 7 -2.30 -9.61 -3.71
CA LEU A 7 -1.59 -8.72 -4.64
C LEU A 7 -1.24 -9.38 -5.99
N ASN A 8 -1.38 -10.70 -6.14
CA ASN A 8 -1.13 -11.36 -7.43
C ASN A 8 -2.15 -10.95 -8.51
N ASP A 9 -3.37 -10.62 -8.10
CA ASP A 9 -4.49 -10.30 -9.00
C ASP A 9 -4.93 -8.84 -8.91
N THR A 10 -4.26 -8.04 -8.06
CA THR A 10 -4.61 -6.66 -7.77
C THR A 10 -3.37 -5.78 -7.90
N ASP A 11 -3.39 -4.82 -8.83
CA ASP A 11 -2.32 -3.83 -8.91
C ASP A 11 -2.19 -3.02 -7.60
N LEU A 12 -0.97 -2.59 -7.28
CA LEU A 12 -0.68 -1.93 -6.01
C LEU A 12 -1.52 -0.67 -5.79
N LYS A 13 -1.84 0.06 -6.87
CA LYS A 13 -2.66 1.26 -6.82
C LYS A 13 -4.09 0.96 -6.36
N ARG A 14 -4.66 -0.14 -6.84
CA ARG A 14 -6.00 -0.60 -6.48
C ARG A 14 -6.03 -1.13 -5.05
N ALA A 15 -5.00 -1.88 -4.64
CA ALA A 15 -4.84 -2.30 -3.25
C ALA A 15 -4.81 -1.09 -2.31
N LEU A 16 -4.01 -0.07 -2.62
CA LEU A 16 -3.95 1.18 -1.84
C LEU A 16 -5.29 1.90 -1.77
N LYS A 17 -6.03 2.00 -2.88
CA LYS A 17 -7.36 2.63 -2.87
C LYS A 17 -8.36 1.89 -1.97
N ILE A 18 -8.30 0.55 -1.94
CA ILE A 18 -9.14 -0.25 -1.04
C ILE A 18 -8.77 0.06 0.41
N MET A 19 -7.47 0.02 0.75
CA MET A 19 -7.01 0.31 2.11
C MET A 19 -7.34 1.74 2.56
N MET A 20 -7.24 2.72 1.66
CA MET A 20 -7.65 4.11 1.92
C MET A 20 -9.15 4.23 2.17
N ALA A 21 -9.99 3.53 1.40
CA ALA A 21 -11.43 3.57 1.60
C ALA A 21 -11.89 2.94 2.93
N GLU A 22 -11.04 2.11 3.55
CA GLU A 22 -11.29 1.45 4.83
C GLU A 22 -10.54 2.10 6.01
N SER A 23 -9.75 3.14 5.76
CA SER A 23 -8.98 3.87 6.77
C SER A 23 -9.36 5.35 6.80
N ASP A 24 -8.79 6.09 7.75
CA ASP A 24 -9.00 7.54 7.87
C ASP A 24 -8.16 8.37 6.86
N ILE A 25 -7.53 7.72 5.88
CA ILE A 25 -6.64 8.37 4.91
C ILE A 25 -7.37 8.71 3.63
N ASP A 26 -7.58 10.00 3.44
CA ASP A 26 -8.39 10.55 2.34
C ASP A 26 -7.67 10.69 1.00
N SER A 27 -6.33 10.69 0.98
CA SER A 27 -5.57 11.09 -0.20
C SER A 27 -4.21 10.43 -0.35
N MET A 28 -3.82 10.17 -1.60
CA MET A 28 -2.46 9.70 -1.95
C MET A 28 -1.38 10.71 -1.52
N ALA A 29 -1.72 11.99 -1.47
CA ALA A 29 -0.86 13.04 -0.96
C ALA A 29 -0.58 12.86 0.55
N ALA A 30 -1.60 12.49 1.34
CA ALA A 30 -1.41 12.18 2.76
C ALA A 30 -0.48 10.98 2.97
N VAL A 31 -0.60 9.93 2.15
CA VAL A 31 0.30 8.78 2.20
C VAL A 31 1.75 9.19 1.88
N ALA A 32 1.96 9.96 0.81
CA ALA A 32 3.29 10.45 0.44
C ALA A 32 3.93 11.31 1.55
N ARG A 33 3.14 12.18 2.20
CA ARG A 33 3.60 13.00 3.33
C ARG A 33 4.03 12.14 4.52
N ASN A 34 3.25 11.13 4.89
CA ASN A 34 3.60 10.22 5.99
C ASN A 34 4.85 9.39 5.69
N LEU A 35 5.08 9.06 4.43
CA LEU A 35 6.31 8.39 3.99
C LEU A 35 7.51 9.33 3.84
N ASN A 36 7.33 10.65 4.01
CA ASN A 36 8.33 11.68 3.78
C ASN A 36 8.93 11.60 2.35
N ILE A 37 8.08 11.39 1.35
CA ILE A 37 8.46 11.35 -0.07
C ILE A 37 7.65 12.37 -0.87
N LYS A 38 8.22 12.86 -1.97
CA LYS A 38 7.49 13.74 -2.90
C LYS A 38 6.30 12.99 -3.49
N GLU A 39 5.14 13.65 -3.56
CA GLU A 39 3.92 13.04 -4.10
C GLU A 39 4.08 12.52 -5.53
N THR A 40 4.81 13.25 -6.38
CA THR A 40 5.11 12.83 -7.75
C THR A 40 5.95 11.55 -7.78
N THR A 41 6.95 11.44 -6.90
CA THR A 41 7.78 10.24 -6.73
C THR A 41 6.93 9.07 -6.24
N PHE A 42 6.06 9.30 -5.26
CA PHE A 42 5.14 8.26 -4.76
C PHE A 42 4.20 7.76 -5.84
N ARG A 43 3.55 8.67 -6.58
CA ARG A 43 2.65 8.32 -7.69
C ARG A 43 3.38 7.56 -8.78
N SER A 44 4.60 7.95 -9.12
CA SER A 44 5.44 7.22 -10.08
C SER A 44 5.76 5.81 -9.56
N ALA A 45 6.16 5.67 -8.29
CA ALA A 45 6.48 4.38 -7.71
C ALA A 45 5.28 3.43 -7.66
N ILE A 46 4.08 3.93 -7.34
CA ILE A 46 2.84 3.15 -7.39
C ILE A 46 2.54 2.69 -8.81
N ASN A 47 2.54 3.61 -9.78
CA ASN A 47 2.18 3.30 -11.16
C ASN A 47 3.18 2.33 -11.81
N ASN A 48 4.45 2.36 -11.38
CA ASN A 48 5.52 1.51 -11.90
C ASN A 48 5.77 0.24 -11.07
N ASN A 49 4.94 -0.04 -10.04
CA ASN A 49 5.16 -1.14 -9.09
C ASN A 49 6.58 -1.19 -8.50
N SER A 50 7.18 -0.03 -8.24
CA SER A 50 8.56 0.10 -7.76
C SER A 50 8.65 0.60 -6.30
N LEU A 51 7.54 0.50 -5.55
CA LEU A 51 7.52 0.75 -4.12
C LEU A 51 8.37 -0.29 -3.40
N ARG A 52 9.23 0.17 -2.48
CA ARG A 52 10.06 -0.74 -1.68
C ARG A 52 9.18 -1.45 -0.66
N VAL A 53 9.52 -2.69 -0.32
CA VAL A 53 8.78 -3.47 0.68
C VAL A 53 8.66 -2.72 2.02
N ALA A 54 9.73 -2.06 2.46
CA ALA A 54 9.71 -1.25 3.68
C ALA A 54 8.72 -0.07 3.63
N GLU A 55 8.51 0.53 2.46
CA GLU A 55 7.50 1.58 2.28
C GLU A 55 6.10 0.99 2.32
N LEU A 56 5.91 -0.18 1.69
CA LEU A 56 4.64 -0.90 1.71
C LEU A 56 4.23 -1.29 3.13
N VAL A 57 5.15 -1.81 3.95
CA VAL A 57 4.91 -2.14 5.36
C VAL A 57 4.39 -0.91 6.12
N ARG A 58 5.06 0.24 5.98
CA ARG A 58 4.64 1.48 6.64
C ARG A 58 3.26 1.95 6.18
N ILE A 59 2.94 1.80 4.89
CA ILE A 59 1.62 2.14 4.38
C ILE A 59 0.55 1.24 5.01
N CYS A 60 0.80 -0.07 5.06
CA CYS A 60 -0.11 -1.04 5.68
C CYS A 60 -0.35 -0.69 7.15
N GLU A 61 0.71 -0.49 7.94
CA GLU A 61 0.61 -0.12 9.36
C GLU A 61 -0.22 1.15 9.56
N MET A 62 0.05 2.18 8.76
CA MET A 62 -0.66 3.46 8.81
C MET A 62 -2.16 3.33 8.46
N MET A 63 -2.53 2.36 7.63
CA MET A 63 -3.92 2.09 7.22
C MET A 63 -4.59 1.00 8.07
N GLY A 64 -3.92 0.48 9.11
CA GLY A 64 -4.47 -0.57 9.97
C GLY A 64 -4.43 -1.99 9.37
N TYR A 65 -3.56 -2.23 8.39
CA TYR A 65 -3.35 -3.53 7.75
C TYR A 65 -2.01 -4.16 8.19
N GLU A 66 -1.98 -5.49 8.15
CA GLU A 66 -0.77 -6.29 8.29
C GLU A 66 -0.31 -6.79 6.92
N LEU A 67 0.99 -6.72 6.63
CA LEU A 67 1.58 -7.32 5.44
C LEU A 67 2.10 -8.72 5.77
N VAL A 68 1.53 -9.75 5.13
CA VAL A 68 1.93 -11.15 5.33
C VAL A 68 2.63 -11.67 4.08
N MET A 69 3.86 -12.17 4.24
CA MET A 69 4.58 -12.90 3.20
C MET A 69 4.42 -14.40 3.43
N ARG A 70 3.94 -15.13 2.41
CA ARG A 70 3.83 -16.59 2.44
C ARG A 70 4.70 -17.21 1.36
N SER A 71 5.49 -18.22 1.72
CA SER A 71 6.17 -19.07 0.75
C SER A 71 5.15 -19.97 0.05
N LYS A 72 5.26 -20.15 -1.26
CA LYS A 72 4.41 -21.10 -2.00
C LYS A 72 4.86 -22.57 -1.84
N ASN A 73 6.05 -22.78 -1.27
CA ASN A 73 6.72 -24.08 -1.21
C ASN A 73 6.85 -24.63 0.22
N GLN A 74 5.96 -24.22 1.13
CA GLN A 74 5.79 -24.83 2.46
C GLN A 74 4.31 -25.16 2.67
#